data_AF-A0A2H0VDL5-F1
#
_entry.id   AF-A0A2H0VDL5-F1
#
_cell.length_a   1.000
_cell.length_b   1.000
_cell.length_c   1.000
_cell.angle_alpha   90.00
_cell.angle_beta   90.00
_cell.angle_gamma   90.00
#
_symmetry.space_group_name_H-M   'P 1'
#
loop_
_entity.id
_entity.type
_entity.pdbx_description
1 polymer ?
#
loop_
_entity_poly.entity_id
_entity_poly.type
_entity_poly.pdbx_seq_one_letter_code
_entity_poly.pdbx_strand_id
1 'polypeptide(L)' 'MSNQTTKTKADIQNDIHNLRKEVSLMRSLLISLIGRDQEGSYKPSFVKAVLKSAQEKSNFKFSNSRSLLSDLKKV' A
#
# COMPACT_ATOMS: atom_id res chain seq x y z
N MET A 1 -30.72 -23.68 25.58
CA MET A 1 -30.91 -23.55 24.12
C MET A 1 -29.88 -22.55 23.61
N SER A 2 -29.00 -22.96 22.69
CA SER A 2 -27.92 -22.11 22.15
C SER A 2 -28.48 -21.29 20.99
N ASN A 3 -28.44 -19.96 21.11
CA ASN A 3 -28.85 -19.04 20.04
C ASN A 3 -27.71 -18.90 19.03
N GLN A 4 -27.82 -19.52 17.86
CA GLN A 4 -26.90 -19.29 16.76
C GLN A 4 -27.36 -18.06 15.97
N THR A 5 -26.62 -16.96 16.08
CA THR A 5 -26.76 -15.78 15.22
C THR A 5 -26.16 -16.08 13.85
N THR A 6 -27.01 -16.21 12.83
CA THR A 6 -26.59 -16.40 11.44
C THR A 6 -25.97 -15.12 10.90
N LYS A 7 -24.64 -15.14 10.66
CA LYS A 7 -23.93 -14.05 9.96
C LYS A 7 -24.47 -13.87 8.54
N THR A 8 -24.64 -12.63 8.11
CA THR A 8 -25.07 -12.34 6.75
C THR A 8 -23.91 -12.50 5.76
N LYS A 9 -24.20 -12.61 4.46
CA LYS A 9 -23.17 -12.68 3.42
C LYS A 9 -22.23 -11.46 3.45
N ALA A 10 -22.76 -10.28 3.79
CA ALA A 10 -21.98 -9.05 3.88
C ALA A 10 -20.97 -9.09 5.05
N ASP A 11 -21.38 -9.64 6.20
CA ASP A 11 -20.50 -9.80 7.36
C ASP A 11 -19.32 -10.72 7.04
N ILE A 12 -19.59 -11.82 6.34
CA ILE A 12 -18.55 -12.77 5.91
C ILE A 12 -17.58 -12.12 4.93
N GLN A 13 -18.07 -11.28 4.00
CA GLN A 13 -17.21 -10.57 3.06
C GLN A 13 -16.30 -9.54 3.76
N ASN A 14 -16.83 -8.84 4.76
CA ASN A 14 -16.04 -7.92 5.58
C ASN A 14 -14.97 -8.66 6.39
N ASP A 15 -15.30 -9.80 6.99
CA ASP A 15 -14.33 -10.64 7.70
C ASP A 15 -13.20 -11.11 6.76
N ILE A 16 -13.54 -11.57 5.55
CA ILE A 16 -12.55 -11.97 4.53
C ILE A 16 -11.67 -10.79 4.09
N HIS A 17 -12.26 -9.60 3.91
CA HIS A 17 -11.50 -8.40 3.56
C HIS A 17 -10.50 -8.02 4.66
N ASN A 18 -10.93 -8.04 5.92
CA ASN A 18 -10.09 -7.75 7.07
C ASN A 18 -8.95 -8.77 7.20
N LEU A 19 -9.25 -10.06 7.08
CA LEU A 19 -8.24 -11.13 7.06
C LEU A 19 -7.19 -10.93 5.97
N ARG A 20 -7.62 -10.57 4.75
CA ARG A 20 -6.67 -10.28 3.64
C ARG A 20 -5.78 -9.08 3.96
N LYS A 21 -6.34 -8.04 4.55
CA LYS A 21 -5.59 -6.83 4.96
C LYS A 21 -4.56 -7.16 6.03
N GLU A 22 -4.94 -7.91 7.06
CA GLU A 22 -4.05 -8.35 8.14
C GLU A 22 -2.90 -9.20 7.61
N VAL A 23 -3.18 -10.19 6.74
CA VAL A 23 -2.14 -11.01 6.11
C VAL A 23 -1.18 -10.17 5.26
N SER A 24 -1.69 -9.16 4.55
CA SER A 24 -0.85 -8.24 3.78
C SER A 24 0.10 -7.45 4.67
N LEU A 25 -0.40 -6.92 5.80
CA LEU A 25 0.42 -6.17 6.76
C LEU A 25 1.48 -7.07 7.42
N MET A 26 1.12 -8.30 7.77
CA MET A 26 2.07 -9.27 8.32
C MET A 26 3.17 -9.63 7.31
N ARG A 27 2.84 -9.79 6.02
CA ARG A 27 3.85 -9.97 4.97
C ARG A 27 4.80 -8.79 4.90
N SER A 28 4.28 -7.56 4.89
CA SER A 28 5.11 -6.36 4.87
C SER A 28 6.03 -6.27 6.10
N LEU A 29 5.54 -6.65 7.28
CA LEU A 29 6.37 -6.73 8.49
C LEU A 29 7.48 -7.78 8.35
N LEU A 30 7.16 -8.99 7.87
CA LEU A 30 8.15 -10.06 7.66
C LEU A 30 9.22 -9.65 6.64
N ILE A 31 8.83 -9.00 5.55
CA ILE A 31 9.76 -8.43 4.56
C ILE A 31 10.68 -7.40 5.22
N SER A 32 10.13 -6.55 6.11
CA SER A 32 10.94 -5.56 6.83
C SER A 32 11.93 -6.17 7.82
N LEU A 33 11.63 -7.35 8.38
CA LEU A 33 12.49 -8.06 9.33
C LEU A 33 13.58 -8.89 8.63
N ILE A 34 13.21 -9.63 7.59
CA ILE A 34 14.12 -10.53 6.85
C ILE A 34 14.97 -9.73 5.85
N GLY A 35 14.50 -8.54 5.46
CA GLY A 35 15.24 -7.61 4.61
C GLY A 35 15.38 -8.06 3.16
N ARG A 36 14.73 -9.16 2.74
CA ARG A 36 14.74 -9.68 1.37
C ARG A 36 13.38 -10.27 0.99
N ASP A 37 12.89 -9.91 -0.20
CA ASP A 37 11.74 -10.51 -0.88
C ASP A 37 12.11 -10.82 -2.35
N GLN A 38 11.19 -11.36 -3.15
CA GLN A 38 11.38 -11.59 -4.59
C GLN A 38 11.76 -10.30 -5.35
N GLU A 39 11.38 -9.13 -4.83
CA GLU A 39 11.77 -7.82 -5.37
C GLU A 39 13.21 -7.38 -4.98
N GLY A 40 13.91 -8.15 -4.16
CA GLY A 40 15.28 -7.89 -3.71
C GLY A 40 15.38 -7.47 -2.23
N SER A 41 16.48 -6.81 -1.87
CA SER A 41 16.73 -6.40 -0.48
C SER A 41 15.96 -5.15 -0.10
N TYR A 42 15.13 -5.22 0.95
CA TYR A 42 14.42 -4.07 1.51
C TYR A 42 15.41 -3.03 2.03
N LYS A 43 15.29 -1.78 1.55
CA LYS A 43 16.15 -0.65 1.96
C LYS A 43 15.32 0.36 2.76
N PRO A 44 15.38 0.35 4.10
CA PRO A 44 14.62 1.28 4.92
C PRO A 44 14.91 2.76 4.61
N SER A 45 16.14 3.08 4.21
CA SER A 45 16.55 4.43 3.79
C SER A 45 15.82 4.91 2.54
N PHE A 46 15.60 4.02 1.57
CA PHE A 46 14.84 4.30 0.35
C PHE A 46 13.38 4.60 0.68
N VAL A 47 12.75 3.77 1.52
CA VAL A 47 11.35 3.99 1.94
C VAL A 47 11.20 5.33 2.67
N LYS A 48 12.11 5.65 3.61
CA LYS A 48 12.12 6.96 4.29
C LYS A 48 12.26 8.12 3.31
N ALA A 49 13.15 8.01 2.32
CA ALA A 49 13.36 9.04 1.31
C ALA A 49 12.10 9.25 0.45
N VAL A 50 11.49 8.17 -0.04
CA VAL A 50 10.27 8.22 -0.84
C VAL A 50 9.10 8.81 -0.05
N LEU A 51 8.90 8.36 1.20
CA LEU A 51 7.83 8.90 2.06
C LEU A 51 8.03 10.39 2.35
N LYS A 52 9.28 10.82 2.57
CA LYS A 52 9.60 12.24 2.75
C LYS A 52 9.26 13.04 1.49
N SER A 53 9.71 12.58 0.32
CA SER A 53 9.40 13.24 -0.96
C SER A 53 7.91 13.24 -1.29
N ALA A 54 7.16 12.22 -0.88
CA ALA A 54 5.70 12.18 -1.06
C ALA A 54 4.94 13.21 -0.19
N GLN A 55 5.53 13.64 0.93
CA GLN A 55 4.95 14.67 1.80
C GLN A 55 5.33 16.10 1.38
N GLU A 56 6.32 16.26 0.51
CA GLU A 56 6.72 17.55 -0.02
C GLU A 56 5.62 18.12 -0.93
N LYS A 57 5.48 19.46 -0.95
CA LYS A 57 4.49 20.10 -1.83
C LYS A 57 4.86 19.82 -3.28
N SER A 58 3.98 19.10 -3.97
CA SER A 58 4.18 18.83 -5.40
C SER A 58 4.06 20.11 -6.20
N ASN A 59 5.13 20.49 -6.89
CA ASN A 59 5.11 21.62 -7.83
C ASN A 59 4.34 21.30 -9.11
N PHE A 60 4.09 20.02 -9.39
CA PHE A 60 3.44 19.55 -10.61
C PHE A 60 2.32 18.56 -10.28
N LYS A 61 1.20 18.64 -10.99
CA LYS A 61 0.08 17.71 -10.85
C LYS A 61 -0.14 17.03 -12.19
N PHE A 62 0.40 15.82 -12.35
CA PHE A 62 0.24 15.04 -13.57
C PHE A 62 -1.14 14.38 -13.57
N SER A 63 -2.12 15.02 -14.19
CA SER A 63 -3.49 14.51 -14.27
C SER A 63 -3.69 13.49 -15.39
N ASN A 64 -2.79 13.39 -16.35
CA ASN A 64 -2.89 12.46 -17.47
C ASN A 64 -1.50 12.05 -18.04
N SER A 65 -1.44 10.96 -18.79
CA SER A 65 -0.18 10.43 -19.33
C SER A 65 0.55 11.38 -20.29
N ARG A 66 -0.16 12.31 -20.96
CA ARG A 66 0.45 13.32 -21.83
C ARG A 66 1.01 14.51 -21.06
N SER A 67 0.41 14.83 -19.91
CA SER A 67 0.80 15.97 -19.06
C SER A 67 2.19 15.81 -18.46
N LEU A 68 2.62 14.56 -18.22
CA LEU A 68 3.96 14.27 -17.70
C LEU A 68 5.08 14.76 -18.64
N LEU A 69 4.98 14.42 -19.93
CA LEU A 69 5.98 14.80 -20.93
C LEU A 69 5.96 16.30 -21.24
N SER A 70 4.79 16.95 -21.21
CA SER A 70 4.69 18.39 -21.48
C SER A 70 5.25 19.24 -20.35
N ASP A 71 5.10 18.80 -19.10
CA ASP A 71 5.57 19.54 -17.93
C ASP A 71 7.08 19.32 -17.72
N LEU A 72 7.61 18.13 -18.02
CA LEU A 72 9.06 17.87 -18.02
C LEU A 72 9.83 18.70 -19.06
N LYS A 73 9.19 19.06 -20.18
CA LYS A 73 9.82 19.89 -21.23
C LYS A 73 9.86 21.39 -20.89
N LYS A 74 9.16 21.83 -19.84
CA LYS A 74 9.09 23.25 -19.42
C LYS A 74 10.10 23.61 -18.33
N VAL A 75 10.80 22.61 -17.78
CA VAL A 75 11.92 22.75 -16.85
C VAL A 75 13.22 22.75 -17.65
#